data_AF-A0A8T1SKH6-F1
#
_entry.id   AF-A0A8T1SKH6-F1
#
_cell.length_a   1.000
_cell.length_b   1.000
_cell.length_c   1.000
_cell.angle_alpha   90.00
_cell.angle_beta   90.00
_cell.angle_gamma   90.00
#
_symmetry.space_group_name_H-M   'P 1'
#
loop_
_entity.id
_entity.type
_entity.pdbx_description
1 polymer ?
#
loop_
_entity_poly.entity_id
_entity_poly.type
_entity_poly.pdbx_seq_one_letter_code
_entity_poly.pdbx_strand_id
1 'polypeptide(L)'
;KSFNIADCITYIKQAMDAIKLETVNACWRNLWKDCVNDCKGFPAIDKEVECIVQVARQVGGDGFVDILKEEIEELIEGHRETLTNEELEELIKSSTEDEDDDNEQEEPATWTLHKFSEVFQAAKHLNDLISDYDPSMERSLKITRSIMGDLRPYQEMFEELKREQRQLPITMFFKKKQPAATSRAEPEPTTSSVTCSLSPEPGPSCPRSISSHDDLLIVLSEEEED
;
A
#
# COMPACT_ATOMS: atom_id res chain seq x y z
N LYS A 1 -3.10 21.16 45.14
CA LYS A 1 -2.70 21.82 43.86
C LYS A 1 -3.77 21.47 42.84
N SER A 2 -4.43 22.44 42.22
CA SER A 2 -5.41 22.22 41.15
C SER A 2 -4.69 22.19 39.82
N PHE A 3 -4.80 21.10 39.08
CA PHE A 3 -4.34 21.00 37.70
C PHE A 3 -5.43 21.53 36.78
N ASN A 4 -5.10 22.47 35.92
CA ASN A 4 -6.04 23.09 34.99
C ASN A 4 -5.67 22.81 33.52
N ILE A 5 -6.51 23.28 32.59
CA ILE A 5 -6.33 23.02 31.15
C ILE A 5 -5.03 23.66 30.62
N ALA A 6 -4.63 24.83 31.11
CA ALA A 6 -3.38 25.47 30.70
C ALA A 6 -2.16 24.65 31.15
N ASP A 7 -2.22 24.03 32.34
CA ASP A 7 -1.19 23.10 32.79
C ASP A 7 -1.11 21.89 31.83
N CYS A 8 -2.26 21.32 31.45
CA CYS A 8 -2.33 20.22 30.49
C CYS A 8 -1.69 20.56 29.14
N ILE A 9 -2.07 21.70 28.55
CA ILE A 9 -1.50 22.17 27.27
C ILE A 9 0.00 22.36 27.38
N THR A 10 0.48 22.93 28.48
CA THR A 10 1.91 23.13 28.73
C THR A 10 2.64 21.80 28.82
N TYR A 11 2.07 20.80 29.49
CA TYR A 11 2.66 19.46 29.59
C TYR A 11 2.69 18.74 28.25
N ILE A 12 1.63 18.84 27.45
CA ILE A 12 1.60 18.25 26.10
C ILE A 12 2.69 18.88 25.24
N LYS A 13 2.80 20.21 25.24
CA LYS A 13 3.86 20.92 24.53
C LYS A 13 5.25 20.46 24.97
N GLN A 14 5.50 20.42 26.28
CA GLN A 14 6.78 19.94 26.82
C GLN A 14 7.08 18.49 26.44
N ALA A 15 6.07 17.63 26.43
CA ALA A 15 6.22 16.24 26.02
C ALA A 15 6.53 16.14 24.53
N MET A 16 5.85 16.93 23.68
CA MET A 16 6.13 16.99 22.24
C MET A 16 7.54 17.52 21.96
N ASP A 17 7.93 18.61 22.62
CA ASP A 17 9.28 19.20 22.49
C ASP A 17 10.38 18.24 22.98
N ALA A 18 10.06 17.33 23.91
CA ALA A 18 10.98 16.31 24.41
C ALA A 18 11.13 15.08 23.49
N ILE A 19 10.19 14.88 22.56
CA ILE A 19 10.29 13.79 21.58
C ILE A 19 11.38 14.14 20.58
N LYS A 20 12.38 13.26 20.50
CA LYS A 20 13.48 13.41 19.56
C LYS A 20 13.09 12.93 18.17
N LEU A 21 13.60 13.59 17.14
CA LEU A 21 13.37 13.21 15.75
C LEU A 21 13.85 11.78 15.47
N GLU A 22 14.95 11.34 16.09
CA GLU A 22 15.47 9.98 15.93
C GLU A 22 14.46 8.93 16.44
N THR A 23 13.72 9.25 17.50
CA THR A 23 12.68 8.36 18.05
C THR A 23 11.51 8.25 17.07
N VAL A 24 11.06 9.39 16.54
CA VAL A 24 9.96 9.44 15.54
C VAL A 24 10.37 8.69 14.26
N ASN A 25 11.57 8.95 13.76
CA ASN A 25 12.14 8.27 12.60
C ASN A 25 12.29 6.76 12.83
N ALA A 26 12.69 6.32 14.03
CA ALA A 26 12.77 4.90 14.35
C ALA A 26 11.39 4.23 14.34
N CYS A 27 10.34 4.92 14.78
CA CYS A 27 8.96 4.44 14.69
C CYS A 27 8.48 4.35 13.23
N TRP A 28 8.68 5.41 12.44
CA TRP A 28 8.24 5.46 11.04
C TRP A 28 9.03 4.52 10.14
N ARG A 29 10.31 4.22 10.43
CA ARG A 29 11.15 3.33 9.60
C ARG A 29 10.54 1.95 9.34
N ASN A 30 9.73 1.45 10.27
CA ASN A 30 9.08 0.15 10.13
C ASN A 30 7.72 0.22 9.41
N LEU A 31 7.09 1.40 9.38
CA LEU A 31 5.76 1.61 8.82
C LEU A 31 5.80 2.25 7.43
N TRP A 32 6.62 3.29 7.27
CA TRP A 32 6.79 4.08 6.06
C TRP A 32 8.22 4.59 5.97
N LYS A 33 9.06 3.89 5.19
CA LYS A 33 10.50 4.20 5.07
C LYS A 33 10.76 5.54 4.39
N ASP A 34 9.97 5.89 3.39
CA ASP A 34 10.14 7.14 2.63
C ASP A 34 9.83 8.41 3.44
N CYS A 35 9.06 8.29 4.52
CA CYS A 35 8.82 9.39 5.47
C CYS A 35 9.94 9.58 6.49
N VAL A 36 10.93 8.68 6.55
CA VAL A 36 12.09 8.82 7.43
C VAL A 36 13.10 9.73 6.76
N ASN A 37 13.19 10.97 7.24
CA ASN A 37 14.14 11.95 6.73
C ASN A 37 15.08 12.44 7.84
N ASP A 38 16.36 12.62 7.50
CA ASP A 38 17.39 13.19 8.39
C ASP A 38 17.29 14.73 8.42
N CYS A 39 16.08 15.27 8.30
CA CYS A 39 15.85 16.70 8.20
C CYS A 39 16.32 17.38 9.50
N LYS A 40 17.40 18.17 9.40
CA LYS A 40 17.97 18.93 10.54
C LYS A 40 17.21 20.23 10.82
N GLY A 41 15.96 20.31 10.37
CA GLY A 41 15.18 21.53 10.28
C GLY A 41 15.39 22.26 8.96
N PHE A 42 14.53 23.24 8.72
CA PHE A 42 14.66 24.15 7.59
C PHE A 42 15.68 25.24 7.91
N PRO A 43 16.45 25.73 6.92
CA PRO A 43 17.28 26.91 7.10
C PRO A 43 16.43 28.11 7.55
N ALA A 44 17.08 29.06 8.22
CA ALA A 44 16.41 30.32 8.57
C ALA A 44 15.90 30.99 7.29
N ILE A 45 14.66 31.47 7.30
CA ILE A 45 13.98 32.06 6.14
C ILE A 45 14.85 33.14 5.50
N ASP A 46 15.44 34.04 6.30
CA ASP A 46 16.32 35.10 5.83
C ASP A 46 17.49 34.60 4.97
N LYS A 47 18.08 33.45 5.35
CA LYS A 47 19.19 32.84 4.63
C LYS A 47 18.73 32.23 3.31
N GLU A 48 17.53 31.67 3.28
CA GLU A 48 16.95 31.10 2.07
C GLU A 48 16.58 32.20 1.07
N VAL A 49 16.00 33.31 1.54
CA VAL A 49 15.70 34.48 0.72
C VAL A 49 16.99 35.01 0.06
N GLU A 50 18.07 35.17 0.82
CA GLU A 50 19.35 35.62 0.28
C GLU A 50 19.92 34.64 -0.77
N CYS A 51 19.77 33.33 -0.53
CA CYS A 51 20.16 32.29 -1.48
C CYS A 51 19.36 32.39 -2.79
N ILE A 52 18.04 32.56 -2.72
CA ILE A 52 17.17 32.67 -3.91
C ILE A 52 17.56 33.89 -4.75
N VAL A 53 17.73 35.07 -4.13
CA VAL A 53 18.18 36.28 -4.84
C VAL A 53 19.54 36.03 -5.51
N GLN A 54 20.47 35.40 -4.79
CA GLN A 54 21.80 35.11 -5.33
C GLN A 54 21.74 34.16 -6.53
N VAL A 55 20.92 33.11 -6.47
CA VAL A 55 20.73 32.15 -7.57
C VAL A 55 20.05 32.81 -8.76
N ALA A 56 18.99 33.59 -8.54
CA ALA A 56 18.32 34.34 -9.61
C ALA A 56 19.29 35.25 -10.37
N ARG A 57 20.16 35.95 -9.64
CA ARG A 57 21.21 36.79 -10.24
C ARG A 57 22.27 36.00 -11.01
N GLN A 58 22.61 34.79 -10.55
CA GLN A 58 23.57 33.91 -11.24
C GLN A 58 22.99 33.32 -12.52
N VAL A 59 21.71 32.93 -12.51
CA VAL A 59 21.00 32.46 -13.70
C VAL A 59 20.90 33.59 -14.72
N GLY A 60 20.61 34.81 -14.25
CA GLY A 60 20.49 35.99 -15.09
C GLY A 60 19.25 35.95 -15.99
N GLY A 61 19.17 36.90 -16.93
CA GLY A 61 17.99 37.08 -17.80
C GLY A 61 17.07 38.20 -17.31
N ASP A 62 16.20 38.65 -18.21
CA ASP A 62 15.23 39.72 -17.94
C ASP A 62 14.28 39.28 -16.82
N GLY A 63 14.09 40.13 -15.82
CA GLY A 63 13.26 39.86 -14.65
C GLY A 63 13.92 39.04 -13.52
N PHE A 64 15.04 38.34 -13.74
CA PHE A 64 15.76 37.63 -12.65
C PHE A 64 16.87 38.47 -12.00
N VAL A 65 17.50 39.36 -12.77
CA VAL A 65 18.56 40.26 -12.25
C VAL A 65 17.98 41.34 -11.34
N ASP A 66 16.75 41.75 -11.61
CA ASP A 66 16.07 42.84 -10.90
C ASP A 66 15.34 42.38 -9.64
N ILE A 67 15.30 41.07 -9.36
CA ILE A 67 14.63 40.52 -8.16
C ILE A 67 15.24 41.12 -6.90
N LEU A 68 14.36 41.69 -6.08
CA LEU A 68 14.66 42.26 -4.79
C LEU A 68 14.35 41.27 -3.66
N LYS A 69 15.07 41.42 -2.56
CA LYS A 69 14.87 40.61 -1.34
C LYS A 69 13.46 40.80 -0.81
N GLU A 70 12.98 42.04 -0.85
CA GLU A 70 11.69 42.46 -0.35
C GLU A 70 10.53 41.81 -1.13
N GLU A 71 10.68 41.55 -2.43
CA GLU A 71 9.65 40.89 -3.26
C GLU A 71 9.48 39.42 -2.85
N ILE A 72 10.58 38.73 -2.54
CA ILE A 72 10.53 37.34 -2.06
C ILE A 72 9.97 37.28 -0.64
N GLU A 73 10.36 38.22 0.22
CA GLU A 73 9.82 38.31 1.58
C GLU A 73 8.31 38.57 1.58
N GLU A 74 7.84 39.49 0.73
CA GLU A 74 6.41 39.75 0.53
C GLU A 74 5.68 38.51 0.02
N LEU A 75 6.26 37.78 -0.95
CA LEU A 75 5.68 36.54 -1.46
C LEU A 75 5.52 35.48 -0.36
N ILE A 76 6.58 35.27 0.45
CA ILE A 76 6.55 34.32 1.58
C ILE A 76 5.51 34.75 2.60
N GLU A 77 5.44 36.04 2.93
CA GLU A 77 4.51 36.56 3.92
C GLU A 77 3.05 36.44 3.44
N GLY A 78 2.78 36.71 2.16
CA GLY A 78 1.47 36.52 1.55
C GLY A 78 0.99 35.07 1.56
N HIS A 79 1.89 34.10 1.71
CA HIS A 79 1.58 32.68 1.82
C HIS A 79 1.79 32.13 3.25
N ARG A 80 2.07 33.00 4.23
CA ARG A 80 2.19 32.59 5.65
C ARG A 80 0.82 32.35 6.29
N GLU A 81 -0.27 32.66 5.61
CA GLU A 81 -1.62 32.41 6.12
C GLU A 81 -1.77 30.93 6.50
N THR A 82 -2.14 30.70 7.75
CA THR A 82 -2.43 29.35 8.23
C THR A 82 -3.71 28.88 7.57
N LEU A 83 -3.65 27.73 6.90
CA LEU A 83 -4.83 27.08 6.34
C LEU A 83 -5.97 27.14 7.35
N THR A 84 -7.09 27.72 6.92
CA THR A 84 -8.34 27.69 7.68
C THR A 84 -8.86 26.25 7.74
N ASN A 85 -9.76 25.96 8.68
CA ASN A 85 -10.35 24.63 8.77
C ASN A 85 -11.11 24.28 7.49
N GLU A 86 -11.75 25.26 6.87
CA GLU A 86 -12.47 25.13 5.62
C GLU A 86 -11.53 24.80 4.45
N GLU A 87 -10.39 25.50 4.32
CA GLU A 87 -9.37 25.20 3.29
C GLU A 87 -8.71 23.84 3.53
N LEU A 88 -8.51 23.45 4.80
CA LEU A 88 -7.99 22.13 5.14
C LEU A 88 -8.99 21.02 4.78
N GLU A 89 -10.28 21.22 5.06
CA GLU A 89 -11.34 20.29 4.64
C GLU A 89 -11.43 20.21 3.11
N GLU A 90 -11.29 21.33 2.41
CA GLU A 90 -11.27 21.37 0.94
C GLU A 90 -10.06 20.64 0.36
N LEU A 91 -8.87 20.78 0.95
CA LEU A 91 -7.65 20.09 0.50
C LEU A 91 -7.70 18.57 0.74
N ILE A 92 -8.31 18.16 1.86
CA ILE A 92 -8.58 16.74 2.14
C ILE A 92 -9.60 16.21 1.14
N LYS A 93 -10.64 17.00 0.87
CA LYS A 93 -11.71 16.65 -0.05
C LYS A 93 -11.18 16.54 -1.49
N SER A 94 -10.37 17.47 -1.96
CA SER A 94 -9.74 17.41 -3.29
C SER A 94 -8.79 16.22 -3.40
N SER A 95 -8.00 15.93 -2.36
CA SER A 95 -7.15 14.72 -2.33
C SER A 95 -7.94 13.41 -2.36
N THR A 96 -9.23 13.43 -2.04
CA THR A 96 -10.13 12.26 -2.09
C THR A 96 -11.10 12.27 -3.28
N GLU A 97 -11.33 13.42 -3.91
CA GLU A 97 -12.18 13.58 -5.09
C GLU A 97 -11.37 13.49 -6.40
N ASP A 98 -10.04 13.62 -6.35
CA ASP A 98 -9.12 13.37 -7.48
C ASP A 98 -8.96 11.87 -7.82
N GLU A 99 -9.79 10.97 -7.27
CA GLU A 99 -9.91 9.59 -7.81
C GLU A 99 -10.92 9.49 -8.96
N ASP A 100 -11.60 10.58 -9.35
CA ASP A 100 -12.68 10.54 -10.35
C ASP A 100 -12.71 11.75 -11.33
N ASP A 101 -11.57 12.42 -11.57
CA ASP A 101 -11.44 13.38 -12.69
C ASP A 101 -10.38 12.89 -13.68
N ASP A 102 -10.73 12.96 -14.96
CA ASP A 102 -9.99 12.50 -16.14
C ASP A 102 -8.62 13.19 -16.26
N ASN A 103 -7.69 12.75 -15.42
CA ASN A 103 -6.30 13.09 -15.53
C ASN A 103 -5.70 12.20 -16.62
N GLU A 104 -5.60 12.73 -17.84
CA GLU A 104 -4.70 12.21 -18.88
C GLU A 104 -3.20 12.36 -18.48
N GLN A 105 -2.87 12.27 -17.19
CA GLN A 105 -1.58 11.72 -16.80
C GLN A 105 -1.66 10.26 -17.22
N GLU A 106 -0.84 9.86 -18.18
CA GLU A 106 -0.63 8.46 -18.50
C GLU A 106 -0.13 7.79 -17.21
N GLU A 107 -1.06 7.26 -16.40
CA GLU A 107 -0.76 6.48 -15.21
C GLU A 107 0.29 5.45 -15.64
N PRO A 108 1.38 5.28 -14.87
CA PRO A 108 2.41 4.34 -15.24
C PRO A 108 1.75 2.98 -15.44
N ALA A 109 1.74 2.47 -16.66
CA ALA A 109 0.89 1.35 -17.09
C ALA A 109 0.77 0.27 -16.00
N THR A 110 -0.29 0.35 -15.19
CA THR A 110 -0.42 -0.48 -14.00
C THR A 110 -0.93 -1.84 -14.42
N TRP A 111 -0.31 -2.91 -13.94
CA TRP A 111 -0.75 -4.27 -14.25
C TRP A 111 -2.07 -4.58 -13.56
N THR A 112 -3.08 -4.98 -14.35
CA THR A 112 -4.37 -5.44 -13.85
C THR A 112 -4.60 -6.90 -14.26
N LEU A 113 -5.51 -7.61 -13.57
CA LEU A 113 -5.88 -8.98 -13.95
C LEU A 113 -6.37 -9.07 -15.41
N HIS A 114 -7.08 -8.03 -15.87
CA HIS A 114 -7.52 -7.92 -17.26
C HIS A 114 -6.34 -7.84 -18.23
N LYS A 115 -5.37 -6.95 -17.98
CA LYS A 115 -4.18 -6.79 -18.83
C LYS A 115 -3.35 -8.08 -18.89
N PHE A 116 -3.23 -8.82 -17.78
CA PHE A 116 -2.61 -10.15 -17.80
C PHE A 116 -3.39 -11.15 -18.66
N SER A 117 -4.71 -11.17 -18.55
CA SER A 117 -5.57 -12.02 -19.38
C SER A 117 -5.36 -11.76 -20.88
N GLU A 118 -5.32 -10.49 -21.28
CA GLU A 118 -5.07 -10.09 -22.67
C GLU A 118 -3.71 -10.58 -23.17
N VAL A 119 -2.64 -10.42 -22.37
CA VAL A 119 -1.29 -10.91 -22.71
C VAL A 119 -1.27 -12.43 -22.85
N PHE A 120 -1.89 -13.17 -21.93
CA PHE A 120 -1.94 -14.62 -21.98
C PHE A 120 -2.78 -15.13 -23.16
N GLN A 121 -3.87 -14.45 -23.49
CA GLN A 121 -4.69 -14.79 -24.65
C GLN A 121 -3.94 -14.52 -25.95
N ALA A 122 -3.21 -13.40 -26.05
CA ALA A 122 -2.37 -13.09 -27.21
C ALA A 122 -1.25 -14.13 -27.38
N ALA A 123 -0.61 -14.55 -26.30
CA ALA A 123 0.42 -15.59 -26.33
C ALA A 123 -0.16 -16.96 -26.75
N LYS A 124 -1.34 -17.33 -26.25
CA LYS A 124 -2.04 -18.55 -26.67
C LYS A 124 -2.34 -18.52 -28.17
N HIS A 125 -2.94 -17.43 -28.65
CA HIS A 125 -3.24 -17.27 -30.07
C HIS A 125 -1.98 -17.32 -30.95
N LEU A 126 -0.87 -16.71 -30.52
CA LEU A 126 0.41 -16.81 -31.21
C LEU A 126 0.91 -18.25 -31.27
N ASN A 127 0.83 -19.00 -30.17
CA ASN A 127 1.23 -20.40 -30.13
C ASN A 127 0.37 -21.27 -31.06
N ASP A 128 -0.93 -21.01 -31.13
CA ASP A 128 -1.86 -21.71 -32.04
C ASP A 128 -1.46 -21.44 -33.50
N LEU A 129 -1.20 -20.17 -33.87
CA LEU A 129 -0.72 -19.83 -35.21
C LEU A 129 0.62 -20.47 -35.56
N ILE A 130 1.57 -20.54 -34.61
CA ILE A 130 2.87 -21.20 -34.81
C ILE A 130 2.68 -22.70 -35.04
N SER A 131 1.73 -23.33 -34.35
CA SER A 131 1.40 -24.75 -34.53
C SER A 131 0.75 -24.99 -35.90
N ASP A 132 -0.14 -24.11 -36.33
CA ASP A 132 -0.89 -24.27 -37.59
C ASP A 132 -0.03 -24.01 -38.83
N TYR A 133 0.88 -23.03 -38.77
CA TYR A 133 1.61 -22.57 -39.94
C TYR A 133 3.02 -23.17 -40.08
N ASP A 134 3.66 -23.64 -39.00
CA ASP A 134 5.00 -24.20 -39.07
C ASP A 134 4.98 -25.69 -39.48
N PRO A 135 5.50 -26.08 -40.67
CA PRO A 135 5.56 -27.48 -41.08
C PRO A 135 6.52 -28.33 -40.22
N SER A 136 7.39 -27.71 -39.42
CA SER A 136 8.34 -28.38 -38.54
C SER A 136 7.82 -28.42 -37.10
N MET A 137 7.31 -29.59 -36.69
CA MET A 137 6.85 -29.83 -35.32
C MET A 137 7.94 -29.56 -34.27
N GLU A 138 9.18 -29.98 -34.54
CA GLU A 138 10.30 -29.77 -33.60
C GLU A 138 10.57 -28.28 -33.37
N ARG A 139 10.60 -27.49 -34.45
CA ARG A 139 10.82 -26.05 -34.38
C ARG A 139 9.64 -25.33 -33.72
N SER A 140 8.41 -25.66 -34.13
CA SER A 140 7.17 -25.14 -33.57
C SER A 140 7.14 -25.35 -32.05
N LEU A 141 7.33 -26.58 -31.57
CA LEU A 141 7.36 -26.90 -30.14
C LEU A 141 8.48 -26.18 -29.39
N LYS A 142 9.66 -26.02 -30.02
CA LYS A 142 10.77 -25.31 -29.40
C LYS A 142 10.41 -23.84 -29.14
N ILE A 143 9.82 -23.16 -30.13
CA ILE A 143 9.42 -21.76 -30.00
C ILE A 143 8.29 -21.61 -28.99
N THR A 144 7.23 -22.43 -29.07
CA THR A 144 6.11 -22.40 -28.11
C THR A 144 6.58 -22.57 -26.67
N ARG A 145 7.49 -23.53 -26.41
CA ARG A 145 8.07 -23.72 -25.08
C ARG A 145 8.89 -22.53 -24.60
N SER A 146 9.65 -21.90 -25.49
CA SER A 146 10.40 -20.67 -25.15
C SER A 146 9.45 -19.54 -24.78
N ILE A 147 8.41 -19.27 -25.58
CA ILE A 147 7.40 -18.23 -25.29
C ILE A 147 6.75 -18.47 -23.93
N MET A 148 6.32 -19.72 -23.65
CA MET A 148 5.74 -20.06 -22.35
C MET A 148 6.73 -19.91 -21.19
N GLY A 149 8.00 -20.24 -21.41
CA GLY A 149 9.07 -20.07 -20.44
C GLY A 149 9.32 -18.60 -20.11
N ASP A 150 9.38 -17.75 -21.14
CA ASP A 150 9.64 -16.31 -21.02
C ASP A 150 8.45 -15.56 -20.38
N LEU A 151 7.24 -16.13 -20.44
CA LEU A 151 6.04 -15.59 -19.77
C LEU A 151 5.94 -15.96 -18.29
N ARG A 152 6.80 -16.83 -17.75
CA ARG A 152 6.74 -17.24 -16.34
C ARG A 152 6.74 -16.07 -15.34
N PRO A 153 7.56 -15.00 -15.48
CA PRO A 153 7.52 -13.87 -14.56
C PRO A 153 6.15 -13.18 -14.51
N TYR A 154 5.43 -13.14 -15.64
CA TYR A 154 4.08 -12.58 -15.69
C TYR A 154 3.06 -13.47 -14.98
N GLN A 155 3.23 -14.79 -15.03
CA GLN A 155 2.38 -15.74 -14.27
C GLN A 155 2.56 -15.54 -12.76
N GLU A 156 3.81 -15.36 -12.30
CA GLU A 156 4.11 -15.10 -10.90
C GLU A 156 3.47 -13.80 -10.42
N MET A 157 3.58 -12.72 -11.20
CA MET A 157 2.92 -11.43 -10.90
C MET A 157 1.39 -11.53 -10.90
N PHE A 158 0.80 -12.30 -11.83
CA PHE A 158 -0.65 -12.51 -11.88
C PHE A 158 -1.18 -13.23 -10.64
N GLU A 159 -0.49 -14.29 -10.18
CA GLU A 159 -0.89 -15.02 -8.97
C GLU A 159 -0.69 -14.19 -7.69
N GLU A 160 0.34 -13.35 -7.64
CA GLU A 160 0.52 -12.38 -6.56
C GLU A 160 -0.68 -11.43 -6.47
N LEU A 161 -1.07 -10.84 -7.60
CA LEU A 161 -2.19 -9.90 -7.65
C LEU A 161 -3.52 -10.57 -7.25
N LYS A 162 -3.74 -11.83 -7.66
CA LYS A 162 -4.90 -12.62 -7.21
C LYS A 162 -4.88 -12.86 -5.70
N ARG A 163 -3.71 -13.09 -5.11
CA ARG A 163 -3.57 -13.30 -3.67
C ARG A 163 -3.87 -12.01 -2.90
N GLU A 164 -3.40 -10.88 -3.38
CA GLU A 164 -3.67 -9.56 -2.78
C GLU A 164 -5.17 -9.25 -2.78
N GLN A 165 -5.87 -9.47 -3.89
CA GLN A 165 -7.34 -9.27 -3.94
C GLN A 165 -8.13 -10.21 -3.01
N ARG A 166 -7.59 -11.38 -2.69
CA ARG A 166 -8.20 -12.34 -1.76
C ARG A 166 -7.87 -12.05 -0.30
N GLN A 167 -6.90 -11.18 -0.01
CA GLN A 167 -6.63 -10.81 1.37
C GLN A 167 -7.80 -10.01 1.94
N LEU A 168 -8.38 -10.55 2.99
CA LEU A 168 -9.42 -9.86 3.73
C LEU A 168 -8.82 -8.64 4.44
N PRO A 169 -9.44 -7.45 4.34
CA PRO A 169 -8.98 -6.29 5.07
C PRO A 169 -8.86 -6.60 6.57
N ILE A 170 -7.78 -6.15 7.22
CA ILE A 170 -7.55 -6.35 8.66
C ILE A 170 -8.72 -5.84 9.53
N THR A 171 -9.49 -4.89 8.98
CA THR A 171 -10.73 -4.35 9.56
C THR A 171 -11.79 -5.41 9.84
N MET A 172 -11.75 -6.56 9.16
CA MET A 172 -12.61 -7.72 9.44
C MET A 172 -12.43 -8.30 10.86
N PHE A 173 -11.23 -8.12 11.47
CA PHE A 173 -10.95 -8.58 12.83
C PHE A 173 -11.34 -7.56 13.91
N PHE A 174 -11.53 -6.29 13.54
CA PHE A 174 -11.96 -5.24 14.47
C PHE A 174 -13.49 -5.16 14.57
N LYS A 175 -14.15 -6.29 14.86
CA LYS A 175 -15.57 -6.26 15.27
C LYS A 175 -15.65 -5.72 16.70
N LYS A 176 -15.96 -4.43 16.82
CA LYS A 176 -16.28 -3.77 18.10
C LYS A 176 -17.44 -4.50 18.77
N LYS A 177 -17.19 -5.19 19.89
CA LYS A 177 -18.26 -5.72 20.74
C LYS A 177 -19.13 -4.52 21.17
N GLN A 178 -20.37 -4.47 20.70
CA GLN A 178 -21.36 -3.63 21.37
C GLN A 178 -21.54 -4.16 22.80
N PRO A 179 -21.49 -3.30 23.83
CA PRO A 179 -21.82 -3.72 25.18
C PRO A 179 -23.33 -4.00 25.23
N ALA A 180 -23.69 -5.29 25.32
CA ALA A 180 -25.03 -5.68 25.72
C ALA A 180 -25.29 -5.11 27.11
N ALA A 181 -26.37 -4.33 27.22
CA ALA A 181 -26.81 -3.73 28.46
C ALA A 181 -26.93 -4.77 29.58
N THR A 182 -26.46 -4.38 30.74
CA THR A 182 -26.52 -5.05 32.03
C THR A 182 -27.91 -5.61 32.34
N SER A 183 -28.01 -6.92 32.57
CA SER A 183 -28.87 -7.44 33.63
C SER A 183 -28.08 -8.44 34.49
N ARG A 184 -27.75 -7.94 35.68
CA ARG A 184 -27.12 -8.58 36.83
C ARG A 184 -27.90 -9.79 37.33
N ALA A 185 -27.26 -10.95 37.45
CA ALA A 185 -27.46 -11.93 38.53
C ALA A 185 -26.32 -12.97 38.54
N GLU A 186 -25.52 -12.96 39.61
CA GLU A 186 -24.76 -14.08 40.18
C GLU A 186 -25.21 -14.17 41.66
N PRO A 187 -25.01 -15.27 42.43
CA PRO A 187 -24.00 -16.34 42.30
C PRO A 187 -24.61 -17.78 42.43
N GLU A 188 -23.92 -18.91 42.26
CA GLU A 188 -22.94 -19.53 43.17
C GLU A 188 -22.27 -20.80 42.58
N PRO A 189 -21.15 -21.28 43.16
CA PRO A 189 -20.29 -22.32 42.58
C PRO A 189 -20.69 -23.74 43.04
N THR A 190 -20.67 -24.72 42.13
CA THR A 190 -20.73 -26.14 42.51
C THR A 190 -19.49 -26.87 42.00
N THR A 191 -18.67 -27.32 42.96
CA THR A 191 -17.64 -28.33 42.77
C THR A 191 -18.28 -29.71 42.87
N SER A 192 -17.97 -30.64 41.95
CA SER A 192 -17.99 -32.07 42.27
C SER A 192 -17.12 -32.85 41.29
N SER A 193 -16.16 -33.55 41.87
CA SER A 193 -15.22 -34.50 41.26
C SER A 193 -15.82 -35.91 41.14
N VAL A 194 -15.07 -36.82 40.46
CA VAL A 194 -15.23 -38.31 40.27
C VAL A 194 -15.73 -38.69 38.86
N THR A 195 -15.23 -39.68 38.11
CA THR A 195 -13.92 -40.30 37.74
C THR A 195 -14.25 -41.45 36.78
N CYS A 196 -13.37 -41.74 35.80
CA CYS A 196 -13.17 -43.01 35.04
C CYS A 196 -14.31 -43.48 34.08
N SER A 197 -14.09 -44.02 32.87
CA SER A 197 -13.04 -44.94 32.38
C SER A 197 -12.99 -45.05 30.83
N LEU A 198 -11.76 -45.12 30.26
CA LEU A 198 -11.21 -46.06 29.24
C LEU A 198 -12.08 -46.48 28.02
N SER A 199 -11.80 -46.01 26.78
CA SER A 199 -10.86 -46.54 25.73
C SER A 199 -11.60 -47.32 24.60
N PRO A 200 -11.04 -47.63 23.40
CA PRO A 200 -9.78 -47.20 22.74
C PRO A 200 -9.93 -46.70 21.26
N GLU A 201 -8.82 -46.19 20.73
CA GLU A 201 -8.50 -45.93 19.32
C GLU A 201 -8.46 -47.20 18.43
N PRO A 202 -8.49 -47.06 17.09
CA PRO A 202 -7.25 -47.38 16.35
C PRO A 202 -6.94 -46.48 15.14
N GLY A 203 -5.74 -45.89 15.11
CA GLY A 203 -4.73 -46.13 14.07
C GLY A 203 -4.67 -45.16 12.87
N PRO A 204 -3.49 -44.59 12.53
CA PRO A 204 -3.29 -43.78 11.34
C PRO A 204 -2.89 -44.65 10.14
N SER A 205 -3.50 -44.40 8.98
CA SER A 205 -3.11 -45.00 7.71
C SER A 205 -2.57 -43.93 6.76
N CYS A 206 -1.28 -44.02 6.43
CA CYS A 206 -0.69 -43.34 5.28
C CYS A 206 -1.02 -44.11 3.99
N PRO A 207 -1.18 -43.40 2.86
CA PRO A 207 -0.42 -43.76 1.67
C PRO A 207 0.21 -42.51 1.03
N ARG A 208 1.51 -42.52 0.74
CA ARG A 208 2.18 -42.99 -0.49
C ARG A 208 2.31 -41.87 -1.52
N SER A 209 3.57 -41.49 -1.74
CA SER A 209 4.03 -40.64 -2.84
C SER A 209 3.53 -41.17 -4.19
N ILE A 210 3.00 -40.27 -5.02
CA ILE A 210 2.85 -40.48 -6.46
C ILE A 210 3.58 -39.34 -7.16
N SER A 211 4.43 -39.77 -8.08
CA SER A 211 5.28 -38.99 -8.96
C SER A 211 4.46 -38.16 -9.94
N SER A 212 4.88 -36.90 -10.10
CA SER A 212 5.11 -36.16 -11.35
C SER A 212 4.30 -36.51 -12.60
N HIS A 213 3.84 -35.42 -13.22
CA HIS A 213 3.32 -35.22 -14.58
C HIS A 213 1.80 -35.40 -14.74
N ASP A 214 1.18 -34.35 -15.30
CA ASP A 214 -0.22 -34.25 -15.80
C ASP A 214 -1.26 -33.55 -14.92
N ASP A 215 -0.95 -32.34 -14.42
CA ASP A 215 -1.94 -31.47 -13.76
C ASP A 215 -1.82 -29.99 -14.20
N LEU A 216 -1.64 -29.75 -15.50
CA LEU A 216 -1.38 -28.40 -16.03
C LEU A 216 -2.31 -27.99 -17.19
N LEU A 217 -3.44 -28.66 -17.40
CA LEU A 217 -4.34 -28.35 -18.51
C LEU A 217 -5.84 -28.31 -18.19
N ILE A 218 -6.24 -28.43 -16.91
CA ILE A 218 -7.67 -28.48 -16.54
C ILE A 218 -7.95 -27.54 -15.35
N VAL A 219 -7.80 -26.22 -15.53
CA VAL A 219 -8.45 -25.25 -14.62
C VAL A 219 -8.87 -23.95 -15.33
N LEU A 220 -9.04 -23.94 -16.67
CA LEU A 220 -9.55 -22.75 -17.37
C LEU A 220 -10.64 -23.05 -18.41
N SER A 221 -11.29 -24.22 -18.33
CA SER A 221 -12.38 -24.58 -19.26
C SER A 221 -13.76 -24.70 -18.61
N GLU A 222 -13.92 -24.39 -17.32
CA GLU A 222 -15.21 -24.47 -16.63
C GLU A 222 -15.47 -23.18 -15.88
N GLU A 223 -15.82 -22.12 -16.61
CA GLU A 223 -16.69 -21.04 -16.12
C GLU A 223 -17.22 -20.25 -17.33
N GLU A 224 -17.99 -20.95 -18.18
CA GLU A 224 -18.91 -20.34 -19.13
C GLU A 224 -20.13 -21.27 -19.28
N GLU A 225 -21.02 -21.27 -18.29
CA GLU A 225 -22.45 -21.56 -18.46
C GLU A 225 -23.26 -21.04 -17.26
N ASP A 226 -24.27 -20.22 -17.61
CA ASP A 226 -25.36 -19.58 -16.82
C ASP A 226 -25.09 -18.31 -15.98
#